data_AF-A0A0S4R2U2-F1
#
_entry.id   AF-A0A0S4R2U2-F1
#
_cell.length_a   1.000
_cell.length_b   1.000
_cell.length_c   1.000
_cell.angle_alpha   90.00
_cell.angle_beta   90.00
_cell.angle_gamma   90.00
#
_symmetry.space_group_name_H-M   'P 1'
#
loop_
_entity.id
_entity.type
_entity.pdbx_description
1 polymer ?
#
loop_
_entity_poly.entity_id
_entity_poly.type
_entity_poly.pdbx_seq_one_letter_code
_entity_poly.pdbx_strand_id
1 'polypeptide(L)'
;MASAHTTMRVTLEGLGEYEVPANNLRWNGFACPGFTLDQVREIAVDLHLSNLAIGSDDQETIIVGDDEIVTIHNTWSNDTETVEPNPRDGLYYVGGFRWTWEIVGE
;
A
#
# COMPACT_ATOMS: atom_id res chain seq x y z
N MET A 1 25.92 -10.66 12.62
CA MET A 1 25.39 -11.05 11.30
C MET A 1 23.90 -10.76 11.36
N ALA A 2 23.42 -9.72 10.66
CA ALA A 2 21.98 -9.51 10.57
C ALA A 2 21.41 -10.68 9.76
N SER A 3 20.47 -11.43 10.33
CA SER A 3 19.70 -12.39 9.54
C SER A 3 19.09 -11.62 8.37
N ALA A 4 19.38 -12.02 7.13
CA ALA A 4 18.71 -11.46 5.98
C ALA A 4 17.22 -11.74 6.14
N HIS A 5 16.43 -10.70 6.40
CA HIS A 5 14.98 -10.83 6.37
C HIS A 5 14.60 -11.16 4.93
N THR A 6 13.91 -12.28 4.72
CA THR A 6 13.39 -12.65 3.39
C THR A 6 12.45 -11.54 2.91
N THR A 7 12.61 -11.12 1.66
CA THR A 7 11.75 -10.13 1.00
C THR A 7 10.90 -10.78 -0.09
N MET A 8 9.83 -10.10 -0.49
CA MET A 8 9.00 -10.42 -1.65
C MET A 8 8.73 -9.13 -2.44
N ARG A 9 8.36 -9.23 -3.71
CA ARG A 9 7.92 -8.07 -4.51
C ARG A 9 6.42 -8.11 -4.70
N VAL A 10 5.78 -6.96 -4.57
CA VAL A 10 4.33 -6.80 -4.77
C VAL A 10 4.03 -5.68 -5.75
N THR A 11 2.91 -5.79 -6.46
CA THR A 11 2.35 -4.75 -7.34
C THR A 11 0.85 -4.62 -7.10
N LEU A 12 0.29 -3.47 -7.47
CA LEU A 12 -1.15 -3.20 -7.42
C LEU A 12 -1.61 -2.73 -8.80
N GLU A 13 -2.41 -3.54 -9.48
CA GLU A 13 -3.08 -3.20 -10.75
C GLU A 13 -2.15 -2.56 -11.82
N GLY A 14 -0.89 -3.01 -11.90
CA GLY A 14 0.08 -2.48 -12.87
C GLY A 14 0.75 -1.17 -12.45
N LEU A 15 0.62 -0.75 -11.19
CA LEU A 15 1.55 0.18 -10.53
C LEU A 15 2.97 -0.42 -10.48
N GLY A 16 3.91 0.35 -9.91
CA GLY A 16 5.28 -0.09 -9.65
C GLY A 16 5.37 -1.39 -8.83
N GLU A 17 6.56 -2.00 -8.85
CA GLU A 17 6.89 -3.15 -8.00
C GLU A 17 7.60 -2.66 -6.73
N TYR A 18 7.14 -3.13 -5.57
CA TYR A 18 7.69 -2.74 -4.26
C TYR A 18 8.29 -3.95 -3.56
N GLU A 19 9.56 -3.86 -3.15
CA GLU A 19 10.21 -4.87 -2.33
C GLU A 19 9.83 -4.70 -0.85
N VAL A 20 9.18 -5.70 -0.27
CA VAL A 20 8.64 -5.65 1.11
C VAL A 20 9.08 -6.87 1.91
N PRO A 21 9.05 -6.83 3.24
CA PRO A 21 9.24 -8.03 4.06
C PRO A 21 8.27 -9.15 3.64
N ALA A 22 8.81 -10.34 3.41
CA ALA A 22 7.99 -11.47 2.97
C ALA A 22 6.99 -11.88 4.06
N ASN A 23 5.72 -12.00 3.67
CA ASN A 23 4.66 -12.50 4.54
C ASN A 23 3.66 -13.35 3.74
N ASN A 24 2.95 -14.23 4.45
CA ASN A 24 1.91 -15.10 3.87
C ASN A 24 0.49 -14.59 4.15
N LEU A 25 0.35 -13.32 4.55
CA LEU A 25 -0.95 -12.74 4.83
C LEU A 25 -1.70 -12.53 3.51
N ARG A 26 -2.97 -12.94 3.52
CA ARG A 26 -3.85 -12.88 2.36
C ARG A 26 -5.24 -12.42 2.76
N TRP A 27 -5.89 -11.66 1.88
CA TRP A 27 -7.29 -11.27 1.97
C TRP A 27 -7.97 -11.57 0.64
N ASN A 28 -9.01 -12.40 0.64
CA ASN A 28 -9.68 -12.87 -0.59
C ASN A 28 -8.75 -13.45 -1.67
N GLY A 29 -7.60 -13.99 -1.25
CA GLY A 29 -6.58 -14.56 -2.15
C GLY A 29 -5.49 -13.56 -2.58
N PHE A 30 -5.68 -12.26 -2.35
CA PHE A 30 -4.69 -11.23 -2.65
C PHE A 30 -3.71 -11.03 -1.50
N ALA A 31 -2.50 -10.55 -1.80
CA ALA A 31 -1.46 -10.26 -0.82
C ALA A 31 -1.87 -9.15 0.14
N CYS A 32 -1.39 -9.22 1.39
CA CYS A 32 -1.50 -8.13 2.35
C CYS A 32 -0.08 -7.67 2.77
N PRO A 33 0.64 -6.95 1.88
CA PRO A 33 1.97 -6.46 2.17
C PRO A 33 1.95 -5.38 3.26
N GLY A 34 3.01 -5.37 4.08
CA GLY A 34 3.29 -4.27 5.02
C GLY A 34 4.41 -3.39 4.45
N PHE A 35 4.21 -2.08 4.49
CA PHE A 35 5.11 -1.09 3.91
C PHE A 35 5.73 -0.19 4.97
N THR A 36 6.96 0.27 4.71
CA THR A 36 7.54 1.37 5.48
C THR A 36 6.87 2.70 5.13
N LEU A 37 6.98 3.73 5.97
CA LEU A 37 6.41 5.04 5.69
C LEU A 37 6.94 5.65 4.38
N ASP A 38 8.22 5.48 4.08
CA ASP A 38 8.82 5.97 2.84
C ASP A 38 8.23 5.26 1.61
N GLN A 39 8.00 3.94 1.70
CA GLN A 39 7.30 3.21 0.64
C GLN A 39 5.84 3.65 0.50
N VAL A 40 5.16 3.97 1.60
CA VAL A 40 3.81 4.54 1.53
C VAL A 40 3.82 5.88 0.81
N ARG A 41 4.84 6.73 1.02
CA ARG A 41 5.01 7.99 0.28
C ARG A 41 5.24 7.74 -1.21
N GLU A 42 6.03 6.73 -1.57
CA GLU A 42 6.24 6.32 -2.97
C GLU A 42 4.92 5.84 -3.61
N ILE A 43 4.20 4.93 -2.95
CA ILE A 43 2.90 4.42 -3.41
C ILE A 43 1.89 5.56 -3.56
N ALA A 44 1.88 6.53 -2.65
CA ALA A 44 0.98 7.68 -2.72
C ALA A 44 1.21 8.50 -4.00
N VAL A 45 2.47 8.71 -4.37
CA VAL A 45 2.84 9.41 -5.62
C VAL A 45 2.44 8.58 -6.83
N ASP A 46 2.79 7.30 -6.87
CA ASP A 46 2.51 6.44 -8.02
C ASP A 46 1.00 6.26 -8.24
N LEU A 47 0.24 6.08 -7.15
CA LEU A 47 -1.21 6.01 -7.19
C LEU A 47 -1.83 7.32 -7.67
N HIS A 48 -1.33 8.47 -7.20
CA HIS A 48 -1.79 9.78 -7.67
C HIS A 48 -1.54 9.95 -9.18
N LEU A 49 -0.36 9.58 -9.67
CA LEU A 49 -0.03 9.65 -11.09
C LEU A 49 -0.88 8.69 -11.93
N SER A 50 -1.14 7.48 -11.44
CA SER A 50 -2.04 6.51 -12.10
C SER A 50 -3.46 7.05 -12.20
N ASN A 51 -3.99 7.60 -11.10
CA ASN A 51 -5.33 8.20 -11.07
C ASN A 51 -5.46 9.38 -12.05
N LEU A 52 -4.44 10.24 -12.13
CA LEU A 52 -4.39 11.32 -13.11
C LEU A 52 -4.40 10.80 -14.56
N ALA A 53 -3.72 9.69 -14.82
CA ALA A 53 -3.66 9.10 -16.17
C ALA A 53 -5.00 8.45 -16.59
N ILE A 54 -5.72 7.83 -15.64
CA ILE A 54 -7.04 7.22 -15.89
C ILE A 54 -8.12 8.30 -16.06
N GLY A 55 -8.02 9.42 -15.33
CA GLY A 55 -8.97 10.54 -15.43
C GLY A 55 -10.35 10.23 -14.85
N SER A 56 -10.45 9.27 -13.93
CA SER A 56 -11.68 8.89 -13.22
C SER A 56 -11.78 9.61 -11.87
N ASP A 57 -13.01 9.98 -11.50
CA ASP A 57 -13.39 10.57 -10.22
C ASP A 57 -13.71 9.53 -9.12
N ASP A 58 -13.66 8.24 -9.45
CA ASP A 58 -13.93 7.12 -8.55
C ASP A 58 -12.63 6.40 -8.17
N GLN A 59 -11.73 7.09 -7.46
CA GLN A 59 -10.40 6.57 -7.14
C GLN A 59 -10.05 6.73 -5.66
N GLU A 60 -9.25 5.80 -5.15
CA GLU A 60 -8.66 5.95 -3.82
C GLU A 60 -7.31 6.65 -3.93
N THR A 61 -6.99 7.49 -2.94
CA THR A 61 -5.71 8.19 -2.84
C THR A 61 -5.13 8.02 -1.45
N ILE A 62 -3.80 8.06 -1.35
CA ILE A 62 -3.10 8.08 -0.07
C ILE A 62 -2.64 9.51 0.20
N ILE A 63 -2.96 10.02 1.39
CA ILE A 63 -2.49 11.29 1.92
C ILE A 63 -1.58 10.98 3.11
N VAL A 64 -0.35 11.47 3.08
CA VAL A 64 0.59 11.39 4.21
C VAL A 64 0.72 12.80 4.79
N GLY A 65 0.22 12.99 6.02
CA GLY A 65 0.30 14.27 6.72
C GLY A 65 1.70 14.63 7.19
N ASP A 66 1.92 15.90 7.56
CA ASP A 66 3.17 16.38 8.17
C ASP A 66 3.47 15.72 9.52
N ASP A 67 2.42 15.21 10.17
CA ASP A 67 2.46 14.41 11.41
C ASP A 67 2.68 12.91 11.14
N GLU A 68 3.01 12.54 9.90
CA GLU A 68 3.24 11.17 9.45
C GLU A 68 1.99 10.26 9.54
N ILE A 69 0.81 10.86 9.69
CA ILE A 69 -0.45 10.13 9.63
C ILE A 69 -0.76 9.78 8.18
N VAL A 70 -0.91 8.47 7.92
CA VAL A 70 -1.32 7.93 6.63
C VAL A 70 -2.84 7.82 6.60
N THR A 71 -3.46 8.42 5.59
CA THR A 71 -4.91 8.35 5.37
C THR A 71 -5.20 7.89 3.95
N ILE A 72 -6.10 6.93 3.79
CA ILE A 72 -6.69 6.57 2.50
C ILE A 72 -7.98 7.37 2.34
N HIS A 73 -8.10 8.13 1.26
CA HIS A 73 -9.31 8.87 0.91
C HIS A 73 -9.95 8.25 -0.33
N ASN A 74 -11.20 7.81 -0.19
CA ASN A 74 -12.02 7.33 -1.30
C ASN A 74 -12.85 8.50 -1.85
N THR A 75 -12.58 8.91 -3.09
CA THR A 75 -13.23 10.09 -3.67
C THR A 75 -14.72 9.86 -3.99
N TRP A 76 -15.10 8.63 -4.36
CA TRP A 76 -16.48 8.29 -4.71
C TRP A 76 -17.42 8.39 -3.51
N SER A 77 -17.04 7.79 -2.38
CA SER A 77 -17.84 7.83 -1.14
C SER A 77 -17.54 9.04 -0.26
N ASN A 78 -16.47 9.78 -0.55
CA ASN A 78 -15.89 10.82 0.29
C ASN A 78 -15.61 10.33 1.73
N ASP A 79 -15.14 9.09 1.84
CA ASP A 79 -14.79 8.43 3.10
C ASP A 79 -13.26 8.43 3.30
N THR A 80 -12.83 8.49 4.55
CA THR A 80 -11.41 8.51 4.92
C THR A 80 -11.10 7.45 5.96
N GLU A 81 -10.02 6.72 5.75
CA GLU A 81 -9.52 5.70 6.67
C GLU A 81 -8.09 6.04 7.09
N THR A 82 -7.86 6.20 8.39
CA THR A 82 -6.50 6.33 8.93
C THR A 82 -5.85 4.96 9.04
N VAL A 83 -4.65 4.84 8.49
CA VAL A 83 -3.83 3.62 8.55
C VAL A 83 -2.71 3.85 9.55
N GLU A 84 -2.83 3.23 10.73
CA GLU A 84 -1.76 3.24 11.73
C GLU A 84 -0.71 2.15 11.42
N PRO A 85 0.57 2.38 11.75
CA PRO A 85 1.58 1.33 11.65
C PRO A 85 1.23 0.20 12.63
N ASN A 86 1.38 -1.04 12.19
CA ASN A 86 1.10 -2.19 13.05
C ASN A 86 2.11 -2.22 14.22
N PRO A 87 1.64 -2.35 15.47
CA PRO A 87 2.50 -2.21 16.65
C PRO A 87 3.56 -3.30 16.79
N ARG A 88 3.47 -4.39 16.01
CA ARG A 88 4.42 -5.52 16.08
C ARG A 88 5.61 -5.35 15.16
N ASP A 89 5.41 -4.80 13.98
CA ASP A 89 6.42 -4.71 12.92
C ASP A 89 6.70 -3.27 12.48
N GLY A 90 5.87 -2.30 12.89
CA GLY A 90 5.99 -0.89 12.50
C GLY A 90 5.58 -0.61 11.05
N LEU A 91 4.94 -1.58 10.38
CA LEU A 91 4.60 -1.48 8.96
C LEU A 91 3.15 -1.03 8.75
N TYR A 92 2.93 -0.29 7.68
CA TYR A 92 1.63 0.18 7.24
C TYR A 92 1.03 -0.82 6.24
N TYR A 93 -0.14 -1.37 6.55
CA TYR A 93 -0.83 -2.33 5.67
C TYR A 93 -1.83 -1.59 4.78
N VAL A 94 -1.35 -0.68 3.93
CA VAL A 94 -2.19 0.18 3.07
C VAL A 94 -2.96 -0.66 2.04
N GLY A 95 -4.28 -0.51 2.04
CA GLY A 95 -5.16 -1.30 1.19
C GLY A 95 -5.11 -2.81 1.43
N GLY A 96 -4.44 -3.30 2.48
CA GLY A 96 -4.18 -4.74 2.66
C GLY A 96 -5.44 -5.61 2.73
N PHE A 97 -6.59 -5.04 3.09
CA PHE A 97 -7.88 -5.73 3.17
C PHE A 97 -8.95 -5.11 2.26
N ARG A 98 -8.53 -4.36 1.25
CA ARG A 98 -9.42 -3.67 0.30
C ARG A 98 -8.93 -3.78 -1.13
N TRP A 99 -7.62 -3.75 -1.33
CA TRP A 99 -6.96 -3.75 -2.62
C TRP A 99 -6.45 -5.13 -3.02
N THR A 100 -6.20 -5.27 -4.30
CA THR A 100 -5.81 -6.51 -4.97
C THR A 100 -4.31 -6.56 -5.18
N TRP A 101 -3.53 -6.48 -4.09
CA TRP A 101 -2.07 -6.64 -4.20
C TRP A 101 -1.70 -8.04 -4.70
N GLU A 102 -0.77 -8.10 -5.64
CA GLU A 102 -0.27 -9.34 -6.23
C GLU A 102 1.21 -9.53 -5.90
N ILE A 103 1.64 -10.77 -5.64
CA ILE A 103 3.07 -11.09 -5.55
C ILE A 103 3.63 -11.24 -6.96
N VAL A 104 4.70 -10.51 -7.27
CA VAL A 104 5.34 -10.56 -8.58
C VAL A 104 6.04 -11.91 -8.77
N GLY A 105 5.64 -12.64 -9.81
CA GLY A 105 6.23 -13.92 -10.19
C GLY A 105 5.71 -15.13 -9.40
N GLU A 106 4.62 -14.97 -8.66
CA GLU A 106 3.75 -16.07 -8.21
C GLU A 106 2.86 -16.57 -9.36
#